data_AF-A0A968NZ34-F1
#
_entry.id   AF-A0A968NZ34-F1
#
_cell.length_a   1.000
_cell.length_b   1.000
_cell.length_c   1.000
_cell.angle_alpha   90.00
_cell.angle_beta   90.00
_cell.angle_gamma   90.00
#
_symmetry.space_group_name_H-M   'P 1'
#
loop_
_entity.id
_entity.type
_entity.pdbx_description
1 polymer ?
#
loop_
_entity_poly.entity_id
_entity_poly.type
_entity_poly.pdbx_seq_one_letter_code
_entity_poly.pdbx_strand_id
1 'polypeptide(L)'
;MTNSQQYQTLPTAILNAAEQGDRWLQASELKAFSNFFQSGEKRLAVAKVLTDRSDEIVAAAGDRIFYGGSAMAYLERPPNRVHLPGYTPFPKRSDARSKERLKLEVPKTGDALRRAREFLRTQLSQDRDPVPDGFRRINIRRYGEVRMKRSMRDLSWFLRYITYAIAAGDCSILTANVEGLRGVIPEDVTEATIVALGEMRWRSLRFSRTMPKRSR
;
A
#
# COMPACT_ATOMS: atom_id res chain seq x y z
N MET A 1 -30.45 19.18 6.29
CA MET A 1 -29.50 18.48 5.41
C MET A 1 -28.83 17.39 6.25
N THR A 2 -29.22 16.13 6.07
CA THR A 2 -28.59 15.01 6.78
C THR A 2 -27.24 14.74 6.13
N ASN A 3 -26.15 15.00 6.85
CA ASN A 3 -24.81 14.67 6.38
C ASN A 3 -24.61 13.16 6.59
N SER A 4 -24.80 12.36 5.53
CA SER A 4 -24.58 10.92 5.57
C SER A 4 -23.10 10.66 5.83
N GLN A 5 -22.76 10.06 6.98
CA GLN A 5 -21.37 9.64 7.26
C GLN A 5 -20.97 8.53 6.29
N GLN A 6 -20.16 8.87 5.29
CA GLN A 6 -19.68 7.91 4.27
C GLN A 6 -18.64 6.92 4.82
N TYR A 7 -18.00 7.23 5.94
CA TYR A 7 -16.99 6.39 6.59
C TYR A 7 -16.90 6.75 8.07
N GLN A 8 -16.39 5.81 8.87
CA GLN A 8 -16.23 5.97 10.31
C GLN A 8 -14.74 5.81 10.68
N THR A 9 -14.40 6.28 11.87
CA THR A 9 -13.13 5.97 12.52
C THR A 9 -13.40 5.02 13.68
N LEU A 10 -12.39 4.31 14.18
CA LEU A 10 -12.58 3.42 15.32
C LEU A 10 -13.22 4.15 16.53
N PRO A 11 -12.76 5.36 16.93
CA PRO A 11 -13.45 6.18 17.93
C PRO A 11 -14.94 6.43 17.67
N THR A 12 -15.28 6.84 16.45
CA THR A 12 -16.65 7.16 16.06
C THR A 12 -17.53 5.92 16.05
N ALA A 13 -17.01 4.78 15.57
CA ALA A 13 -17.73 3.52 15.53
C ALA A 13 -18.10 3.02 16.94
N ILE A 14 -17.15 3.13 17.89
CA ILE A 14 -17.40 2.77 19.29
C ILE A 14 -18.46 3.70 19.92
N LEU A 15 -18.34 5.01 19.70
CA LEU A 15 -19.33 5.97 20.21
C LEU A 15 -20.72 5.71 19.65
N ASN A 16 -20.83 5.53 18.34
CA ASN A 16 -22.10 5.23 17.68
C ASN A 16 -22.73 3.94 18.22
N ALA A 17 -21.93 2.90 18.51
CA ALA A 17 -22.43 1.65 19.07
C ALA A 17 -22.94 1.78 20.51
N ALA A 18 -22.34 2.64 21.32
CA ALA A 18 -22.81 2.94 22.67
C ALA A 18 -24.09 3.83 22.63
N GLU A 19 -24.12 4.81 21.74
CA GLU A 19 -25.27 5.69 21.51
C GLU A 19 -26.50 4.92 21.02
N GLN A 20 -26.34 4.01 20.05
CA GLN A 20 -27.44 3.17 19.56
C GLN A 20 -28.02 2.24 20.63
N GLY A 21 -27.26 1.94 21.67
CA GLY A 21 -27.72 1.16 22.81
C GLY A 21 -28.22 2.01 23.99
N ASP A 22 -28.33 3.33 23.84
CA ASP A 22 -28.67 4.31 24.88
C ASP A 22 -27.90 4.06 26.19
N ARG A 23 -26.61 3.69 26.07
CA ARG A 23 -25.79 3.25 27.19
C ARG A 23 -24.45 3.98 27.25
N TRP A 24 -23.85 3.92 28.43
CA TRP A 24 -22.46 4.34 28.62
C TRP A 24 -21.48 3.36 27.98
N LEU A 25 -20.26 3.86 27.74
CA LEU A 25 -19.15 3.05 27.25
C LEU A 25 -18.80 1.95 28.25
N GLN A 26 -18.68 0.73 27.74
CA GLN A 26 -18.28 -0.44 28.53
C GLN A 26 -16.76 -0.49 28.72
N ALA A 27 -16.30 -1.25 29.71
CA ALA A 27 -14.86 -1.43 29.97
C ALA A 27 -14.09 -2.00 28.76
N SER A 28 -14.73 -2.86 27.96
CA SER A 28 -14.18 -3.41 26.71
C SER A 28 -13.96 -2.32 25.65
N GLU A 29 -14.92 -1.40 25.50
CA GLU A 29 -14.88 -0.28 24.57
C GLU A 29 -13.83 0.77 24.97
N LEU A 30 -13.74 1.08 26.27
CA LEU A 30 -12.68 1.93 26.82
C LEU A 30 -11.30 1.31 26.61
N LYS A 31 -11.17 -0.01 26.73
CA LYS A 31 -9.93 -0.73 26.41
C LYS A 31 -9.60 -0.63 24.92
N ALA A 32 -10.59 -0.70 24.03
CA ALA A 32 -10.38 -0.51 22.59
C ALA A 32 -9.89 0.91 22.26
N PHE A 33 -10.45 1.94 22.91
CA PHE A 33 -9.92 3.30 22.83
C PHE A 33 -8.46 3.39 23.27
N SER A 34 -8.15 2.84 24.44
CA SER A 34 -6.79 2.83 24.97
C SER A 34 -5.81 2.19 23.98
N ASN A 35 -6.15 1.02 23.43
CA ASN A 35 -5.34 0.34 22.41
C ASN A 35 -5.17 1.17 21.13
N PHE A 36 -6.23 1.85 20.68
CA PHE A 36 -6.18 2.71 19.50
C PHE A 36 -5.21 3.89 19.69
N PHE A 37 -5.28 4.58 20.83
CA PHE A 37 -4.41 5.71 21.12
C PHE A 37 -2.97 5.26 21.38
N GLN A 38 -2.76 4.17 22.12
CA GLN A 38 -1.42 3.58 22.34
C GLN A 38 -0.73 3.14 21.05
N SER A 39 -1.51 2.68 20.06
CA SER A 39 -0.97 2.28 18.75
C SER A 39 -0.87 3.44 17.74
N GLY A 40 -1.36 4.64 18.07
CA GLY A 40 -1.46 5.77 17.16
C GLY A 40 -0.12 6.17 16.53
N GLU A 41 0.94 6.29 17.33
CA GLU A 41 2.29 6.63 16.85
C GLU A 41 2.79 5.61 15.81
N LYS A 42 2.59 4.31 16.07
CA LYS A 42 2.97 3.25 15.14
C LYS A 42 2.17 3.32 13.85
N ARG A 43 0.86 3.57 13.93
CA ARG A 43 -0.02 3.70 12.75
C ARG A 43 0.39 4.89 11.88
N LEU A 44 0.71 6.03 12.49
CA LEU A 44 1.22 7.20 11.77
C LEU A 44 2.60 6.96 11.16
N ALA A 45 3.50 6.28 11.87
CA ALA A 45 4.81 5.90 11.33
C ALA A 45 4.69 5.00 10.09
N VAL A 46 3.78 4.02 10.12
CA VAL A 46 3.48 3.17 8.96
C VAL A 46 2.91 3.99 7.81
N ALA A 47 1.87 4.80 8.06
CA ALA A 47 1.26 5.64 7.04
C ALA A 47 2.29 6.58 6.38
N LYS A 48 3.21 7.15 7.19
CA LYS A 48 4.31 7.98 6.69
C LYS A 48 5.23 7.22 5.75
N VAL A 49 5.72 6.04 6.14
CA VAL A 49 6.63 5.25 5.28
C VAL A 49 5.95 4.85 3.97
N LEU A 50 4.68 4.44 4.01
CA LEU A 50 3.93 4.11 2.79
C LEU A 50 3.72 5.33 1.88
N THR A 51 3.51 6.51 2.46
CA THR A 51 3.39 7.77 1.71
C THR A 51 4.72 8.18 1.10
N ASP A 52 5.82 8.10 1.86
CA ASP A 52 7.16 8.49 1.40
C ASP A 52 7.68 7.56 0.30
N ARG A 53 7.29 6.27 0.33
CA ARG A 53 7.67 5.24 -0.66
C ARG A 53 6.57 4.95 -1.68
N SER A 54 5.57 5.83 -1.82
CA SER A 54 4.39 5.56 -2.66
C SER A 54 4.75 5.28 -4.13
N ASP A 55 5.70 6.04 -4.67
CA ASP A 55 6.12 5.92 -6.07
C ASP A 55 6.74 4.54 -6.34
N GLU A 56 7.51 3.98 -5.38
CA GLU A 56 8.07 2.62 -5.51
C GLU A 56 7.02 1.52 -5.43
N ILE A 57 6.01 1.70 -4.56
CA ILE A 57 4.93 0.73 -4.38
C ILE A 57 4.07 0.67 -5.64
N VAL A 58 3.67 1.84 -6.17
CA VAL A 58 2.85 1.94 -7.38
C VAL A 58 3.64 1.50 -8.62
N ALA A 59 4.93 1.84 -8.71
CA ALA A 59 5.78 1.39 -9.81
C ALA A 59 5.90 -0.15 -9.84
N ALA A 60 6.18 -0.79 -8.70
CA ALA A 60 6.28 -2.24 -8.61
C ALA A 60 4.99 -2.94 -9.06
N ALA A 61 3.83 -2.40 -8.66
CA ALA A 61 2.53 -2.90 -9.07
C ALA A 61 2.30 -2.74 -10.57
N GLY A 62 2.59 -1.56 -11.13
CA GLY A 62 2.50 -1.29 -12.57
C GLY A 62 3.38 -2.22 -13.40
N ASP A 63 4.64 -2.41 -13.00
CA ASP A 63 5.58 -3.29 -13.70
C ASP A 63 5.15 -4.76 -13.66
N ARG A 64 4.46 -5.17 -12.58
CA ARG A 64 3.93 -6.52 -12.43
C ARG A 64 2.83 -6.82 -13.46
N ILE A 65 1.96 -5.85 -13.75
CA ILE A 65 0.77 -6.07 -14.58
C ILE A 65 0.88 -5.54 -16.00
N PHE A 66 1.75 -4.56 -16.27
CA PHE A 66 1.93 -3.96 -17.59
C PHE A 66 3.28 -4.32 -18.21
N TYR A 67 3.36 -4.32 -19.55
CA TYR A 67 4.61 -4.48 -20.30
C TYR A 67 4.64 -3.64 -21.58
N GLY A 68 5.84 -3.49 -22.16
CA GLY A 68 6.03 -2.75 -23.41
C GLY A 68 6.26 -1.24 -23.26
N GLY A 69 6.67 -0.80 -22.05
CA GLY A 69 6.93 0.59 -21.69
C GLY A 69 6.99 0.77 -20.17
N SER A 70 7.10 2.01 -19.68
CA SER A 70 7.03 2.34 -18.25
C SER A 70 5.61 2.75 -17.87
N ALA A 71 4.98 2.00 -16.96
CA ALA A 71 3.63 2.32 -16.48
C ALA A 71 3.59 3.64 -15.70
N MET A 72 4.66 3.97 -14.97
CA MET A 72 4.78 5.20 -14.19
C MET A 72 4.69 6.49 -15.02
N ALA A 73 4.96 6.42 -16.33
CA ALA A 73 4.81 7.57 -17.22
C ALA A 73 3.36 8.09 -17.30
N TYR A 74 2.38 7.24 -16.99
CA TYR A 74 0.95 7.56 -17.06
C TYR A 74 0.34 7.97 -15.71
N LEU A 75 1.14 8.01 -14.63
CA LEU A 75 0.64 8.39 -13.32
C LEU A 75 0.46 9.91 -13.22
N GLU A 76 -0.80 10.35 -13.23
CA GLU A 76 -1.16 11.74 -13.01
C GLU A 76 -1.12 12.07 -11.51
N ARG A 77 -0.26 13.02 -11.13
CA ARG A 77 -0.21 13.53 -9.75
C ARG A 77 -1.24 14.66 -9.62
N PRO A 78 -1.99 14.75 -8.51
CA PRO A 78 -2.89 15.87 -8.29
C PRO A 78 -2.09 17.18 -8.36
N PRO A 79 -2.58 18.18 -9.12
CA PRO A 79 -1.86 19.43 -9.28
C PRO A 79 -1.70 20.12 -7.91
N ASN A 80 -0.43 20.37 -7.57
CA ASN A 80 0.01 21.34 -6.57
C ASN A 80 -0.60 21.22 -5.15
N ARG A 81 -0.02 20.35 -4.32
CA ARG A 81 -0.31 20.32 -2.86
C ARG A 81 0.27 21.52 -2.11
N VAL A 82 1.14 22.30 -2.76
CA VAL A 82 1.97 23.37 -2.18
C VAL A 82 1.16 24.50 -1.53
N HIS A 83 -0.13 24.63 -1.85
CA HIS A 83 -1.01 25.68 -1.32
C HIS A 83 -2.07 25.19 -0.31
N LEU A 84 -2.04 23.91 0.11
CA LEU A 84 -2.98 23.45 1.14
C LEU A 84 -2.54 23.91 2.54
N PRO A 85 -3.44 24.48 3.36
CA PRO A 85 -3.18 24.73 4.77
C PRO A 85 -2.71 23.44 5.46
N GLY A 86 -1.55 23.50 6.14
CA GLY A 86 -0.94 22.33 6.81
C GLY A 86 -0.13 21.41 5.91
N TYR A 87 0.00 21.70 4.61
CA TYR A 87 0.95 20.98 3.75
C TYR A 87 2.37 21.51 3.99
N THR A 88 3.17 20.73 4.70
CA THR A 88 4.63 20.87 4.64
C THR A 88 5.15 19.85 3.62
N PRO A 89 5.85 20.29 2.55
CA PRO A 89 6.59 19.36 1.72
C PRO A 89 7.57 18.62 2.63
N PHE A 90 7.36 17.32 2.86
CA PHE A 90 8.36 16.51 3.55
C PHE A 90 9.63 16.58 2.70
N PRO A 91 10.77 17.00 3.26
CA PRO A 91 12.01 17.06 2.50
C PRO A 91 12.28 15.65 1.99
N LYS A 92 12.24 15.49 0.65
CA LYS A 92 12.76 14.27 0.03
C LYS A 92 14.21 14.19 0.45
N ARG A 93 14.55 13.23 1.32
CA ARG A 93 15.93 12.93 1.65
C ARG A 93 16.57 12.56 0.33
N SER A 94 17.41 13.45 -0.20
CA SER A 94 18.27 13.15 -1.33
C SER A 94 19.16 12.00 -0.86
N ASP A 95 18.82 10.78 -1.24
CA ASP A 95 19.67 9.61 -1.03
C ASP A 95 20.90 9.73 -1.96
N ALA A 96 21.74 10.72 -1.69
CA ALA A 96 23.07 10.90 -2.26
C ALA A 96 24.09 9.99 -1.55
N ARG A 97 23.67 8.78 -1.15
CA ARG A 97 24.54 7.85 -0.42
C ARG A 97 24.18 6.41 -0.75
N SER A 98 24.66 5.92 -1.90
CA SER A 98 24.93 4.50 -2.18
C SER A 98 25.69 4.35 -3.51
N LYS A 99 26.86 4.99 -3.62
CA LYS A 99 27.90 4.67 -4.63
C LYS A 99 29.17 4.17 -3.95
N GLU A 100 29.04 3.52 -2.80
CA GLU A 100 30.16 2.84 -2.18
C GLU A 100 30.19 1.41 -2.71
N ARG A 101 31.20 1.18 -3.58
CA ARG A 101 31.52 -0.12 -4.19
C ARG A 101 31.61 -1.18 -3.09
N LEU A 102 30.63 -2.09 -3.03
CA LEU A 102 30.83 -3.38 -2.37
C LEU A 102 31.88 -4.16 -3.18
N LYS A 103 33.10 -4.25 -2.65
CA LYS A 103 34.06 -5.27 -3.06
C LYS A 103 33.57 -6.60 -2.49
N LEU A 104 33.07 -7.48 -3.35
CA LEU A 104 32.79 -8.87 -3.01
C LEU A 104 34.05 -9.70 -3.30
N GLU A 105 34.62 -10.31 -2.26
CA GLU A 105 35.55 -11.42 -2.39
C GLU A 105 34.79 -12.65 -2.91
N VAL A 106 35.39 -13.36 -3.86
CA VAL A 106 34.78 -14.50 -4.56
C VAL A 106 35.19 -15.80 -3.86
N PRO A 107 34.27 -16.57 -3.24
CA PRO A 107 34.58 -17.89 -2.74
C PRO A 107 34.38 -18.96 -3.83
N LYS A 108 35.13 -20.06 -3.71
CA LYS A 108 35.30 -21.13 -4.71
C LYS A 108 33.98 -21.75 -5.20
N THR A 109 33.99 -22.05 -6.50
CA THR A 109 32.88 -22.24 -7.46
C THR A 109 31.88 -23.39 -7.19
N GLY A 110 32.08 -24.23 -6.18
CA GLY A 110 31.21 -25.40 -5.91
C GLY A 110 30.09 -25.16 -4.89
N ASP A 111 30.38 -24.52 -3.75
CA ASP A 111 29.41 -24.29 -2.66
C ASP A 111 28.62 -22.99 -2.80
N ALA A 112 29.14 -22.04 -3.58
CA ALA A 112 28.52 -20.74 -3.81
C ALA A 112 27.20 -20.86 -4.57
N LEU A 113 27.09 -21.77 -5.55
CA LEU A 113 25.87 -21.92 -6.34
C LEU A 113 24.74 -22.59 -5.55
N ARG A 114 25.07 -23.55 -4.67
CA ARG A 114 24.08 -24.21 -3.80
C ARG A 114 23.59 -23.27 -2.71
N ARG A 115 24.49 -22.55 -2.02
CA ARG A 115 24.12 -21.51 -1.06
C ARG A 115 23.43 -20.32 -1.72
N ALA A 116 23.81 -19.92 -2.92
CA ALA A 116 23.13 -18.86 -3.67
C ALA A 116 21.74 -19.31 -4.14
N ARG A 117 21.56 -20.57 -4.56
CA ARG A 117 20.24 -21.11 -4.93
C ARG A 117 19.33 -21.29 -3.72
N GLU A 118 19.88 -21.65 -2.56
CA GLU A 118 19.15 -21.79 -1.30
C GLU A 118 18.85 -20.43 -0.66
N PHE A 119 19.76 -19.46 -0.78
CA PHE A 119 19.57 -18.05 -0.42
C PHE A 119 18.60 -17.35 -1.38
N LEU A 120 18.65 -17.63 -2.69
CA LEU A 120 17.62 -17.22 -3.65
C LEU A 120 16.29 -17.90 -3.33
N ARG A 121 16.23 -19.20 -3.00
CA ARG A 121 14.96 -19.83 -2.63
C ARG A 121 14.36 -19.22 -1.36
N THR A 122 15.19 -18.94 -0.35
CA THR A 122 14.71 -18.37 0.93
C THR A 122 14.40 -16.87 0.83
N GLN A 123 15.11 -16.10 0.00
CA GLN A 123 14.82 -14.67 -0.24
C GLN A 123 13.76 -14.41 -1.32
N LEU A 124 13.59 -15.31 -2.28
CA LEU A 124 12.74 -15.12 -3.45
C LEU A 124 11.40 -15.89 -3.35
N SER A 125 11.28 -16.91 -2.47
CA SER A 125 10.13 -17.83 -2.50
C SER A 125 9.21 -17.82 -1.27
N GLN A 126 9.25 -16.85 -0.36
CA GLN A 126 8.44 -16.94 0.87
C GLN A 126 7.26 -15.97 1.06
N ASP A 127 7.01 -14.99 0.20
CA ASP A 127 5.87 -14.06 0.48
C ASP A 127 5.20 -13.40 -0.72
N ARG A 128 5.61 -13.71 -1.95
CA ARG A 128 4.96 -13.08 -3.12
C ARG A 128 3.69 -13.85 -3.44
N ASP A 129 2.56 -13.16 -3.49
CA ASP A 129 1.29 -13.78 -3.81
C ASP A 129 1.37 -14.48 -5.19
N PRO A 130 0.85 -15.71 -5.31
CA PRO A 130 0.80 -16.40 -6.58
C PRO A 130 -0.08 -15.61 -7.55
N VAL A 131 0.32 -15.62 -8.82
CA VAL A 131 -0.49 -15.02 -9.88
C VAL A 131 -1.69 -15.95 -10.14
N PRO A 132 -2.92 -15.42 -10.26
CA PRO A 132 -4.08 -16.22 -10.65
C PRO A 132 -3.82 -16.97 -11.96
N ASP A 133 -4.38 -18.16 -12.08
CA ASP A 133 -4.26 -18.94 -13.31
C ASP A 133 -4.89 -18.19 -14.49
N GLY A 134 -4.29 -18.29 -15.66
CA GLY A 134 -4.74 -17.58 -16.86
C GLY A 134 -4.38 -16.09 -16.95
N PHE A 135 -3.81 -15.47 -15.91
CA PHE A 135 -3.43 -14.05 -15.93
C PHE A 135 -2.41 -13.74 -17.04
N ARG A 136 -2.70 -12.70 -17.83
CA ARG A 136 -1.78 -12.16 -18.83
C ARG A 136 -1.50 -10.71 -18.54
N ARG A 137 -0.22 -10.34 -18.57
CA ARG A 137 0.18 -8.93 -18.50
C ARG A 137 -0.43 -8.15 -19.66
N ILE A 138 -0.70 -6.87 -19.42
CA ILE A 138 -1.35 -5.96 -20.34
C ILE A 138 -0.30 -5.19 -21.13
N ASN A 139 -0.41 -5.17 -22.46
CA ASN A 139 0.49 -4.41 -23.32
C ASN A 139 0.12 -2.93 -23.31
N ILE A 140 1.05 -2.06 -22.90
CA ILE A 140 0.81 -0.62 -22.77
C ILE A 140 0.34 0.02 -24.10
N ARG A 141 0.97 -0.36 -25.22
CA ARG A 141 0.64 0.20 -26.54
C ARG A 141 -0.77 -0.19 -26.99
N ARG A 142 -1.19 -1.43 -26.73
CA ARG A 142 -2.54 -1.91 -27.07
C ARG A 142 -3.61 -1.39 -26.11
N TYR A 143 -3.26 -1.19 -24.84
CA TYR A 143 -4.21 -0.74 -23.81
C TYR A 143 -4.62 0.72 -23.98
N GLY A 144 -3.70 1.55 -24.48
CA GLY A 144 -3.95 2.96 -24.80
C GLY A 144 -3.78 3.89 -23.60
N GLU A 145 -3.45 5.15 -23.89
CA GLU A 145 -3.07 6.16 -22.89
C GLU A 145 -4.19 6.47 -21.88
N VAL A 146 -5.44 6.64 -22.35
CA VAL A 146 -6.57 6.99 -21.48
C VAL A 146 -6.83 5.92 -20.43
N ARG A 147 -6.80 4.64 -20.83
CA ARG A 147 -6.97 3.52 -19.91
C ARG A 147 -5.76 3.37 -18.98
N MET A 148 -4.55 3.54 -19.50
CA MET A 148 -3.32 3.54 -18.67
C MET A 148 -3.37 4.59 -17.56
N LYS A 149 -3.74 5.83 -17.89
CA LYS A 149 -3.89 6.92 -16.91
C LYS A 149 -4.90 6.57 -15.82
N ARG A 150 -6.06 6.04 -16.21
CA ARG A 150 -7.08 5.57 -15.27
C ARG A 150 -6.56 4.47 -14.35
N SER A 151 -5.94 3.42 -14.89
CA SER A 151 -5.39 2.32 -14.08
C SER A 151 -4.31 2.79 -13.11
N MET A 152 -3.36 3.62 -13.57
CA MET A 152 -2.29 4.12 -12.70
C MET A 152 -2.81 5.05 -11.60
N ARG A 153 -3.83 5.87 -11.92
CA ARG A 153 -4.53 6.69 -10.94
C ARG A 153 -5.24 5.82 -9.89
N ASP A 154 -5.92 4.77 -10.32
CA ASP A 154 -6.66 3.87 -9.41
C ASP A 154 -5.69 3.14 -8.46
N LEU A 155 -4.52 2.68 -8.94
CA LEU A 155 -3.45 2.13 -8.09
C LEU A 155 -2.97 3.13 -7.03
N SER A 156 -2.78 4.40 -7.41
CA SER A 156 -2.43 5.46 -6.46
C SER A 156 -3.55 5.74 -5.45
N TRP A 157 -4.82 5.66 -5.88
CA TRP A 157 -5.97 5.85 -4.99
C TRP A 157 -6.10 4.71 -3.98
N PHE A 158 -5.89 3.45 -4.39
CA PHE A 158 -5.88 2.32 -3.46
C PHE A 158 -4.84 2.52 -2.35
N LEU A 159 -3.60 2.89 -2.68
CA LEU A 159 -2.57 3.14 -1.67
C LEU A 159 -2.98 4.27 -0.71
N ARG A 160 -3.57 5.34 -1.24
CA ARG A 160 -4.04 6.47 -0.44
C ARG A 160 -5.13 6.05 0.55
N TYR A 161 -6.15 5.32 0.10
CA TYR A 161 -7.20 4.83 0.99
C TYR A 161 -6.69 3.83 2.02
N ILE A 162 -5.70 3.01 1.68
CA ILE A 162 -5.02 2.14 2.65
C ILE A 162 -4.35 2.97 3.74
N THR A 163 -3.63 4.05 3.38
CA THR A 163 -3.01 4.92 4.40
C THR A 163 -4.03 5.60 5.30
N TYR A 164 -5.20 5.98 4.76
CA TYR A 164 -6.29 6.56 5.54
C TYR A 164 -6.90 5.54 6.49
N ALA A 165 -7.15 4.31 6.04
CA ALA A 165 -7.65 3.23 6.89
C ALA A 165 -6.69 2.92 8.06
N ILE A 166 -5.38 2.88 7.80
CA ILE A 166 -4.36 2.68 8.85
C ILE A 166 -4.42 3.81 9.89
N ALA A 167 -4.51 5.06 9.43
CA ALA A 167 -4.59 6.23 10.32
C ALA A 167 -5.92 6.28 11.09
N ALA A 168 -7.04 5.91 10.46
CA ALA A 168 -8.36 5.87 11.07
C ALA A 168 -8.55 4.67 12.03
N GLY A 169 -7.71 3.63 11.91
CA GLY A 169 -7.80 2.40 12.69
C GLY A 169 -9.03 1.56 12.36
N ASP A 170 -9.68 1.83 11.22
CA ASP A 170 -10.87 1.17 10.74
C ASP A 170 -10.86 1.05 9.21
N CYS A 171 -11.49 0.00 8.68
CA CYS A 171 -11.49 -0.32 7.25
C CYS A 171 -12.74 0.16 6.50
N SER A 172 -13.67 0.88 7.15
CA SER A 172 -14.93 1.30 6.52
C SER A 172 -14.73 2.13 5.25
N ILE A 173 -13.65 2.93 5.19
CA ILE A 173 -13.32 3.72 3.99
C ILE A 173 -13.02 2.82 2.79
N LEU A 174 -12.44 1.64 3.03
CA LEU A 174 -12.17 0.67 1.97
C LEU A 174 -13.44 -0.05 1.56
N THR A 175 -14.22 -0.55 2.52
CA THR A 175 -15.47 -1.25 2.20
C THR A 175 -16.43 -0.35 1.43
N ALA A 176 -16.66 0.87 1.92
CA ALA A 176 -17.59 1.82 1.28
C ALA A 176 -17.19 2.24 -0.14
N ASN A 177 -15.90 2.22 -0.49
CA ASN A 177 -15.42 2.70 -1.79
C ASN A 177 -14.98 1.57 -2.75
N VAL A 178 -14.73 0.37 -2.25
CA VAL A 178 -14.23 -0.76 -3.06
C VAL A 178 -15.30 -1.82 -3.28
N GLU A 179 -16.31 -1.91 -2.40
CA GLU A 179 -17.43 -2.81 -2.57
C GLU A 179 -18.20 -2.49 -3.87
N GLY A 180 -18.46 -3.52 -4.68
CA GLY A 180 -19.12 -3.37 -5.99
C GLY A 180 -18.21 -2.99 -7.16
N LEU A 181 -16.93 -2.60 -6.94
CA LEU A 181 -16.03 -2.24 -8.05
C LEU A 181 -15.81 -3.39 -9.04
N ARG A 182 -15.81 -4.64 -8.57
CA ARG A 182 -15.63 -5.83 -9.42
C ARG A 182 -16.71 -5.95 -10.50
N GLY A 183 -17.94 -5.51 -10.24
CA GLY A 183 -19.03 -5.54 -11.22
C GLY A 183 -19.02 -4.36 -12.20
N VAL A 184 -18.22 -3.32 -11.93
CA VAL A 184 -18.16 -2.08 -12.73
C VAL A 184 -16.99 -2.10 -13.71
N ILE A 185 -15.93 -2.84 -13.39
CA ILE A 185 -14.68 -2.88 -14.14
C ILE A 185 -14.63 -4.17 -14.99
N PRO A 186 -14.07 -4.15 -16.21
CA PRO A 186 -13.87 -5.36 -17.02
C PRO A 186 -13.07 -6.46 -16.29
N GLU A 187 -13.41 -7.73 -16.49
CA GLU A 187 -12.82 -8.84 -15.73
C GLU A 187 -11.31 -8.99 -15.96
N ASP A 188 -10.82 -8.68 -17.17
CA ASP A 188 -9.37 -8.67 -17.48
C ASP A 188 -8.60 -7.65 -16.63
N VAL A 189 -9.23 -6.52 -16.32
CA VAL A 189 -8.66 -5.48 -15.45
C VAL A 189 -8.84 -5.87 -13.98
N THR A 190 -9.90 -6.58 -13.62
CA THR A 190 -10.11 -7.11 -12.26
C THR A 190 -8.99 -8.07 -11.86
N GLU A 191 -8.65 -9.05 -12.71
CA GLU A 191 -7.55 -9.98 -12.46
C GLU A 191 -6.21 -9.25 -12.30
N ALA A 192 -5.92 -8.29 -13.19
CA ALA A 192 -4.75 -7.43 -13.09
C ALA A 192 -4.73 -6.64 -11.78
N THR A 193 -5.88 -6.13 -11.35
CA THR A 193 -6.00 -5.37 -10.10
C THR A 193 -5.66 -6.22 -8.89
N ILE A 194 -6.13 -7.48 -8.83
CA ILE A 194 -5.81 -8.42 -7.75
C ILE A 194 -4.29 -8.66 -7.68
N VAL A 195 -3.65 -8.91 -8.83
CA VAL A 195 -2.20 -9.12 -8.92
C VAL A 195 -1.44 -7.86 -8.48
N ALA A 196 -1.88 -6.69 -8.91
CA ALA A 196 -1.28 -5.42 -8.52
C ALA A 196 -1.40 -5.15 -7.02
N LEU A 197 -2.57 -5.39 -6.42
CA LEU A 197 -2.79 -5.21 -4.98
C LEU A 197 -1.92 -6.18 -4.15
N GLY A 198 -1.78 -7.44 -4.59
CA GLY A 198 -0.86 -8.40 -3.97
C GLY A 198 0.60 -7.92 -4.03
N GLU A 199 1.01 -7.36 -5.18
CA GLU A 199 2.35 -6.78 -5.32
C GLU A 199 2.56 -5.55 -4.41
N MET A 200 1.58 -4.66 -4.33
CA MET A 200 1.62 -3.49 -3.44
C MET A 200 1.74 -3.92 -1.97
N ARG A 201 0.98 -4.95 -1.55
CA ARG A 201 1.06 -5.53 -0.21
C ARG A 201 2.45 -6.10 0.06
N TRP A 202 2.96 -6.94 -0.83
CA TRP A 202 4.30 -7.53 -0.71
C TRP A 202 5.39 -6.46 -0.58
N ARG A 203 5.34 -5.42 -1.43
CA ARG A 203 6.29 -4.31 -1.39
C ARG A 203 6.18 -3.51 -0.09
N SER A 204 4.96 -3.27 0.39
CA SER A 204 4.69 -2.56 1.64
C SER A 204 5.20 -3.31 2.87
N LEU A 205 5.03 -4.64 2.91
CA LEU A 205 5.51 -5.49 4.01
C LEU A 205 7.04 -5.52 4.12
N ARG A 206 7.75 -5.37 2.98
CA ARG A 206 9.21 -5.26 3.00
C ARG A 206 9.67 -4.00 3.74
N PHE A 207 8.97 -2.89 3.58
CA PHE A 207 9.30 -1.66 4.30
C PHE A 207 8.97 -1.75 5.79
N SER A 208 7.85 -2.38 6.16
CA SER A 208 7.49 -2.53 7.58
C SER A 208 8.47 -3.41 8.34
N ARG A 209 9.04 -4.46 7.72
CA ARG A 209 10.07 -5.33 8.32
C ARG A 209 11.35 -4.60 8.71
N THR A 210 11.65 -3.48 8.05
CA THR A 210 12.84 -2.68 8.35
C THR A 210 12.64 -1.67 9.48
N MET A 211 11.41 -1.52 10.00
CA MET A 211 11.14 -0.57 11.08
C MET A 211 11.67 -1.09 12.43
N PRO A 212 12.36 -0.25 13.22
CA PRO A 212 12.84 -0.64 14.53
C PRO A 212 11.67 -0.99 15.45
N LYS A 213 11.70 -2.18 16.05
CA LYS A 213 10.75 -2.55 17.10
C LYS A 213 11.13 -1.76 18.35
N ARG A 214 10.23 -0.89 18.82
CA ARG A 214 10.41 -0.13 20.06
C ARG A 214 10.63 -1.11 21.21
N SER A 215 11.73 -0.97 21.95
CA SER A 215 11.94 -1.63 23.23
C SER A 215 10.80 -1.22 24.17
N ARG A 216 10.22 -2.21 24.85
CA ARG A 216 9.19 -1.99 25.87
C ARG A 216 9.73 -1.13 27.00
#